data_AF-A0A961BZE8-F1
#
_entry.id   AF-A0A961BZE8-F1
#
_cell.length_a   1.000
_cell.length_b   1.000
_cell.length_c   1.000
_cell.angle_alpha   90.00
_cell.angle_beta   90.00
_cell.angle_gamma   90.00
#
_symmetry.space_group_name_H-M   'P 1'
#
loop_
_entity.id
_entity.type
_entity.pdbx_description
1 polymer ?
#
loop_
_entity_poly.entity_id
_entity_poly.type
_entity_poly.pdbx_seq_one_letter_code
_entity_poly.pdbx_strand_id
1 'polypeptide(L)'
;MTQLTPIFTRYWDQPNSWTLETYAKHSGYEGLKKALGMPPADIIASVKDSGLRGRGGAGFATGVKWGFLPPPDGGPRYLVVNADESE
;
A
#
# COMPACT_ATOMS: atom_id res chain seq x y z
N MET A 1 26.28 -11.55 -0.04
CA MET A 1 25.13 -11.18 0.79
C MET A 1 24.40 -10.05 0.08
N THR A 2 23.10 -10.19 -0.16
CA THR A 2 22.30 -9.11 -0.76
C THR A 2 22.09 -8.02 0.30
N GLN A 3 22.45 -6.78 -0.02
CA GLN A 3 22.18 -5.65 0.87
C GLN A 3 20.67 -5.41 0.94
N LEU A 4 20.12 -5.36 2.15
CA LEU A 4 18.71 -5.03 2.35
C LEU A 4 18.51 -3.51 2.19
N THR A 5 17.57 -3.12 1.34
CA THR A 5 17.23 -1.71 1.13
C THR A 5 16.04 -1.32 2.02
N PRO A 6 16.21 -0.39 2.97
CA PRO A 6 15.07 0.12 3.74
C PRO A 6 14.16 0.93 2.81
N ILE A 7 12.88 0.54 2.76
CA ILE A 7 11.81 1.26 2.03
C ILE A 7 10.89 1.97 3.02
N PHE A 8 10.28 1.24 3.96
CA PHE A 8 9.35 1.81 4.94
C PHE A 8 10.04 2.60 6.05
N THR A 9 11.16 2.09 6.57
CA THR A 9 11.86 2.64 7.73
C THR A 9 12.92 3.69 7.37
N ARG A 10 13.13 3.95 6.07
CA ARG A 10 14.22 4.80 5.56
C ARG A 10 14.26 6.20 6.18
N TYR A 11 13.11 6.73 6.59
CA TYR A 11 12.94 8.10 7.06
C TYR A 11 12.39 8.21 8.48
N TRP A 12 12.38 7.13 9.27
CA TRP A 12 11.86 7.18 10.65
C TRP A 12 12.59 8.21 11.52
N ASP A 13 13.90 8.34 11.35
CA ASP A 13 14.74 9.22 12.16
C ASP A 13 14.81 10.67 11.63
N GLN A 14 14.05 11.00 10.59
CA GLN A 14 13.99 12.38 10.10
C GLN A 14 13.25 13.29 11.10
N PRO A 15 13.72 14.53 11.33
CA PRO A 15 13.02 15.47 12.21
C PRO A 15 11.56 15.66 11.76
N ASN A 16 10.64 15.56 12.72
CA ASN A 16 9.20 15.72 12.48
C ASN A 16 8.67 14.80 11.36
N SER A 17 9.13 13.54 11.30
CA SER A 17 8.79 12.56 10.25
C SER A 17 7.28 12.28 10.10
N TRP A 18 6.47 12.58 11.11
CA TRP A 18 5.01 12.45 11.09
C TRP A 18 4.27 13.59 10.36
N THR A 19 4.98 14.67 9.99
CA THR A 19 4.35 15.83 9.34
C THR A 19 4.19 15.62 7.83
N LEU A 20 3.14 16.21 7.26
CA LEU A 20 2.92 16.20 5.80
C LEU A 20 4.07 16.86 5.05
N GLU A 21 4.68 17.90 5.61
CA GLU A 21 5.81 18.61 5.01
C GLU A 21 7.03 17.68 4.89
N THR A 22 7.43 17.01 5.97
CA THR A 22 8.55 16.04 5.93
C THR A 22 8.23 14.88 5.01
N TYR A 23 6.99 14.36 5.02
CA TYR A 23 6.56 13.32 4.09
C TYR A 23 6.68 13.77 2.62
N ALA A 24 6.20 14.95 2.27
CA ALA A 24 6.26 15.51 0.92
C ALA A 24 7.71 15.76 0.46
N LYS A 25 8.59 16.26 1.34
CA LYS A 25 10.04 16.43 1.05
C LYS A 25 10.72 15.12 0.64
N HIS A 26 10.23 13.98 1.13
CA HIS A 26 10.75 12.65 0.85
C HIS A 26 9.93 11.89 -0.22
N SER A 27 9.39 12.59 -1.22
CA SER A 27 8.59 12.02 -2.32
C SER A 27 7.25 11.44 -1.88
N GLY A 28 6.73 11.87 -0.73
CA GLY A 28 5.39 11.52 -0.27
C GLY A 28 4.32 11.91 -1.30
N TYR A 29 3.23 11.15 -1.34
CA TYR A 29 2.12 11.29 -2.29
C TYR A 29 2.41 11.08 -3.78
N GLU A 30 3.67 10.97 -4.23
CA GLU A 30 3.97 10.72 -5.65
C GLU A 30 3.35 9.39 -6.14
N GLY A 31 3.40 8.36 -5.30
CA GLY A 31 2.73 7.08 -5.58
C GLY A 31 1.20 7.21 -5.67
N LEU A 32 0.59 8.05 -4.82
CA LEU A 32 -0.86 8.31 -4.86
C LEU A 32 -1.25 9.06 -6.13
N LYS A 33 -0.50 10.11 -6.50
CA LYS A 33 -0.73 10.87 -7.74
C LYS A 33 -0.67 9.96 -8.96
N LYS A 34 0.34 9.08 -9.02
CA LYS A 34 0.44 8.07 -10.08
C LYS A 34 -0.78 7.14 -10.08
N ALA A 35 -1.15 6.57 -8.94
CA ALA A 35 -2.26 5.63 -8.83
C ALA A 35 -3.61 6.24 -9.23
N LEU A 36 -3.87 7.50 -8.85
CA LEU A 36 -5.11 8.20 -9.24
C LEU A 36 -5.22 8.46 -10.76
N GLY A 37 -4.10 8.46 -11.47
CA GLY A 37 -4.06 8.55 -12.94
C GLY A 37 -4.14 7.19 -13.65
N MET A 38 -4.22 6.07 -12.93
CA MET A 38 -4.25 4.73 -13.50
C MET A 38 -5.65 4.12 -13.48
N PRO A 39 -6.01 3.32 -14.50
CA PRO A 39 -7.17 2.44 -14.41
C PRO A 39 -7.06 1.50 -13.18
N PRO A 40 -8.14 1.26 -12.42
CA PRO A 40 -8.11 0.37 -11.26
C PRO A 40 -7.59 -1.05 -11.58
N ALA A 41 -7.91 -1.57 -12.77
CA ALA A 41 -7.45 -2.87 -13.22
C ALA A 41 -5.91 -2.95 -13.31
N ASP A 42 -5.25 -1.89 -13.76
CA ASP A 42 -3.80 -1.82 -13.91
C ASP A 42 -3.10 -1.77 -12.54
N ILE A 43 -3.74 -1.13 -11.55
CA ILE A 43 -3.26 -1.12 -10.16
C ILE A 43 -3.34 -2.53 -9.58
N ILE A 44 -4.47 -3.23 -9.77
CA ILE A 44 -4.64 -4.62 -9.29
C ILE A 44 -3.62 -5.55 -9.95
N ALA A 45 -3.41 -5.42 -11.26
CA ALA A 45 -2.41 -6.19 -12.00
C ALA A 45 -0.99 -5.93 -11.45
N SER A 46 -0.61 -4.67 -11.27
CA SER A 46 0.70 -4.30 -10.71
C SER A 46 0.95 -4.92 -9.32
N VAL A 47 -0.06 -4.93 -8.45
CA VAL A 47 0.05 -5.55 -7.13
C VAL A 47 0.07 -7.07 -7.20
N LYS A 48 -0.67 -7.68 -8.12
CA LYS A 48 -0.59 -9.13 -8.38
C LYS A 48 0.81 -9.54 -8.85
N ASP A 49 1.37 -8.82 -9.81
CA ASP A 49 2.68 -9.09 -10.41
C ASP A 49 3.83 -8.89 -9.40
N SER A 50 3.66 -7.97 -8.45
CA SER A 50 4.63 -7.78 -7.35
C SER A 50 4.75 -8.98 -6.40
N GLY A 51 3.78 -9.90 -6.42
CA GLY A 51 3.72 -11.01 -5.47
C GLY A 51 3.49 -10.59 -4.01
N LEU A 52 2.92 -9.39 -3.76
CA LEU A 52 2.66 -8.91 -2.42
C LEU A 52 1.73 -9.87 -1.65
N ARG A 53 2.22 -10.36 -0.51
CA ARG A 53 1.46 -11.21 0.42
C ARG A 53 1.01 -10.40 1.63
N GLY A 54 -0.13 -10.77 2.21
CA GLY A 54 -0.66 -10.19 3.44
C GLY A 54 0.33 -10.29 4.59
N ARG A 55 0.48 -9.20 5.36
CA ARG A 55 1.48 -9.06 6.42
C ARG A 55 0.95 -9.25 7.85
N GLY A 56 -0.37 -9.36 8.03
CA GLY A 56 -0.98 -9.70 9.33
C GLY A 56 -1.10 -11.22 9.55
N GLY A 57 -0.05 -12.00 9.30
CA GLY A 57 -0.03 -13.45 9.57
C GLY A 57 -0.59 -14.37 8.48
N ALA A 58 -1.74 -14.04 7.85
CA ALA A 58 -2.41 -14.96 6.91
C ALA A 58 -1.65 -15.26 5.61
N GLY A 59 -0.79 -14.34 5.15
CA GLY A 59 0.06 -14.56 3.96
C GLY A 59 -0.68 -14.73 2.62
N PHE A 60 -1.98 -14.41 2.52
CA PHE A 60 -2.75 -14.50 1.27
C PHE A 60 -2.24 -13.47 0.23
N ALA A 61 -2.29 -13.79 -1.06
CA ALA A 61 -1.84 -12.89 -2.14
C ALA A 61 -2.77 -11.66 -2.26
N THR A 62 -2.24 -10.48 -1.97
CA THR A 62 -3.02 -9.23 -1.89
C THR A 62 -3.69 -8.86 -3.21
N GLY A 63 -2.98 -8.97 -4.34
CA GLY A 63 -3.55 -8.67 -5.66
C GLY A 63 -4.73 -9.58 -6.03
N VAL A 64 -4.68 -10.86 -5.64
CA VAL A 64 -5.80 -11.80 -5.84
C VAL A 64 -6.97 -11.42 -4.94
N LYS A 65 -6.73 -11.08 -3.67
CA LYS A 65 -7.77 -10.63 -2.74
C LYS A 65 -8.53 -9.41 -3.28
N TRP A 66 -7.82 -8.44 -3.86
CA TRP A 66 -8.44 -7.25 -4.43
C TRP A 66 -9.33 -7.57 -5.64
N GLY A 67 -8.95 -8.57 -6.44
CA GLY A 67 -9.73 -9.04 -7.59
C GLY A 67 -11.05 -9.75 -7.24
N PHE A 68 -11.27 -10.11 -5.96
CA PHE A 68 -12.53 -10.69 -5.51
C PHE A 68 -13.63 -9.66 -5.22
N LEU A 69 -13.31 -8.36 -5.22
CA LEU A 69 -14.37 -7.36 -5.08
C LEU A 69 -15.34 -7.48 -6.26
N PRO A 70 -16.66 -7.52 -6.00
CA PRO A 70 -17.64 -7.55 -7.07
C PRO A 70 -17.54 -6.29 -7.94
N PRO A 71 -18.13 -6.28 -9.15
CA PRO A 71 -18.31 -5.06 -9.92
C PRO A 71 -19.03 -3.96 -9.12
N PRO A 72 -18.81 -2.66 -9.42
CA PRO A 72 -19.55 -1.58 -8.77
C PRO A 72 -21.06 -1.75 -8.97
N ASP A 73 -21.78 -1.85 -7.86
CA ASP A 73 -23.23 -2.03 -7.79
C ASP A 73 -23.97 -0.75 -7.33
N GLY A 74 -23.24 0.36 -7.20
CA GLY A 74 -23.75 1.64 -6.71
C GLY A 74 -23.78 1.76 -5.19
N GLY A 75 -23.47 0.69 -4.44
CA GLY A 75 -23.35 0.72 -2.99
C GLY A 75 -22.01 1.31 -2.50
N PRO A 76 -21.94 1.73 -1.22
CA PRO A 76 -20.68 2.17 -0.63
C PRO A 76 -19.69 1.00 -0.50
N ARG A 77 -18.40 1.31 -0.67
CA ARG A 77 -17.30 0.38 -0.44
C ARG A 77 -16.47 0.88 0.73
N TYR A 78 -16.04 -0.06 1.59
CA TYR A 78 -15.26 0.25 2.78
C TYR A 78 -13.87 -0.36 2.68
N LEU A 79 -12.87 0.41 3.10
CA LEU A 79 -11.50 -0.04 3.31
C LEU A 79 -11.24 -0.07 4.81
N VAL A 80 -10.71 -1.18 5.31
CA VAL A 80 -10.32 -1.33 6.72
C VAL A 80 -8.82 -1.56 6.78
N VAL A 81 -8.14 -0.75 7.59
CA VAL A 81 -6.74 -0.98 7.98
C VAL A 81 -6.77 -1.69 9.33
N ASN A 82 -6.32 -2.95 9.35
CA ASN A 82 -6.15 -3.65 10.63
C ASN A 82 -4.84 -3.17 11.27
N ALA A 83 -4.95 -2.33 12.29
CA ALA A 83 -3.83 -1.83 13.09
C ALA A 83 -3.79 -2.43 14.51
N ASP A 84 -4.62 -3.44 14.79
CA ASP A 84 -4.52 -4.22 16.01
C ASP A 84 -3.33 -5.18 15.88
N GLU A 85 -2.26 -4.88 16.61
CA GLU A 85 -1.01 -5.64 16.68
C GLU A 85 -0.83 -6.15 18.12
N SER A 86 -1.46 -7.28 18.43
CA SER A 86 -1.61 -7.81 19.80
C SER A 86 -1.18 -9.29 19.96
N GLU A 87 -0.52 -9.87 18.95
CA GLU A 87 -0.01 -11.27 18.95
C GLU A 87 1.33 -11.43 19.68
#